data_AF-A0A4Z0QCV0-F1
#
_entry.id   AF-A0A4Z0QCV0-F1
#
_cell.length_a   1.000
_cell.length_b   1.000
_cell.length_c   1.000
_cell.angle_alpha   90.00
_cell.angle_beta   90.00
_cell.angle_gamma   90.00
#
_symmetry.space_group_name_H-M   'P 1'
#
loop_
_entity.id
_entity.type
_entity.pdbx_description
1 polymer ?
#
loop_
_entity_poly.entity_id
_entity_poly.type
_entity_poly.pdbx_seq_one_letter_code
_entity_poly.pdbx_strand_id
1 'polypeptide(L)'
;MVRLFLSRLLLLSGAYVVSIAYSQAQQATSRVLIVSPLVGETIDQQEKRYFGLFPYFATNDFAEGRFTQSLSSDSTITLHATFLNGTTRSRLFTAAQFEQVRQTIEQRRQELTAPRVALPGQYQIGATYAVELSDGTSFVGELTDQRLTTLEFTVQIVGPRTVQRTDLKQMQRLTPHQVRRGWDPVGNGTRLLLAPTARPLRRGETLVQAVGVLTLAASHGLSDKLSIGAEFDIPVGNNFTRAGLLSLSGKFAVPVGEKLHIGAHAGVFRAYDLLFGAVYGLGTYGTADHNLTAGLGYGYAFRRFSDIPTLVIGGATRVLRRLSLINETYIVGSTFLGLFGARVAAPRLSGSLGLVYTNDNSTVAPAFLEVAYRFGQIKSTRSIPIRSGRSLH
;
A
#
# COMPACT_ATOMS: atom_id res chain seq x y z
N MET A 1 40.14 70.90 36.02
CA MET A 1 39.51 69.65 35.55
C MET A 1 38.29 69.91 34.64
N VAL A 2 38.30 70.94 33.79
CA VAL A 2 37.26 71.21 32.76
C VAL A 2 37.95 71.89 31.56
N ARG A 3 39.00 71.25 31.03
CA ARG A 3 39.76 71.76 29.87
C ARG A 3 40.05 70.69 28.80
N LEU A 4 39.38 69.53 28.89
CA LEU A 4 39.64 68.36 28.04
C LEU A 4 38.41 67.84 27.28
N PHE A 5 37.28 68.54 27.32
CA PHE A 5 36.06 68.07 26.65
C PHE A 5 35.68 68.84 25.38
N LEU A 6 36.28 70.01 25.12
CA LEU A 6 35.94 70.82 23.94
C LEU A 6 36.90 70.67 22.73
N SER A 7 37.96 69.88 22.80
CA SER A 7 38.90 69.66 21.68
C SER A 7 38.73 68.32 20.95
N ARG A 8 37.76 67.49 21.34
CA ARG A 8 37.41 66.23 20.63
C ARG A 8 36.22 66.34 19.67
N LEU A 9 35.63 67.53 19.50
CA LEU A 9 34.45 67.73 18.65
C LEU A 9 34.76 68.10 17.19
N LEU A 10 36.03 68.21 16.78
CA LEU A 10 36.40 68.69 15.43
C LEU A 10 37.43 67.83 14.67
N LEU A 11 37.79 66.66 15.19
CA LEU A 11 38.66 65.69 14.50
C LEU A 11 37.98 64.32 14.21
N LEU A 12 36.70 64.17 14.56
CA LEU A 12 35.92 62.94 14.32
C LEU A 12 34.97 63.03 13.11
N SER A 13 34.82 64.20 12.49
CA SER A 13 34.06 64.37 11.24
C SER A 13 34.90 64.22 9.96
N GLY A 14 36.23 64.24 10.07
CA GLY A 14 37.15 64.10 8.92
C GLY A 14 37.58 62.67 8.58
N ALA A 15 37.43 61.71 9.50
CA ALA A 15 37.86 60.32 9.31
C ALA A 15 36.74 59.34 8.91
N TYR A 16 35.48 59.78 8.93
CA TYR A 16 34.33 58.96 8.52
C TYR A 16 33.87 59.20 7.07
N VAL A 17 34.50 60.13 6.34
CA VAL A 17 34.19 60.38 4.93
C VAL A 17 35.11 59.60 3.97
N VAL A 18 36.21 59.02 4.46
CA VAL A 18 37.11 58.19 3.61
C VAL A 18 36.77 56.69 3.67
N SER A 19 35.94 56.25 4.62
CA SER A 19 35.58 54.82 4.74
C SER A 19 34.27 54.43 4.07
N ILE A 20 33.49 55.39 3.55
CA ILE A 20 32.27 55.10 2.76
C ILE A 20 32.60 55.02 1.25
N ALA A 21 33.76 55.56 0.83
CA ALA A 21 34.19 55.52 -0.57
C ALA A 21 34.85 54.19 -0.99
N TYR A 22 35.19 53.30 -0.06
CA TYR A 22 35.75 51.97 -0.40
C TYR A 22 34.71 50.84 -0.48
N SER A 23 33.44 51.09 -0.13
CA SER A 23 32.37 50.10 -0.29
C SER A 23 31.55 50.26 -1.57
N GLN A 24 31.90 51.22 -2.43
CA GLN A 24 31.31 51.37 -3.78
C GLN A 24 32.26 50.93 -4.91
N ALA A 25 33.45 50.42 -4.58
CA ALA A 25 34.43 49.94 -5.54
C ALA A 25 34.42 48.41 -5.65
N GLN A 26 33.27 47.83 -6.04
CA GLN A 26 33.12 46.56 -6.78
C GLN A 26 31.63 46.19 -6.79
N GLN A 27 30.80 46.99 -7.46
CA GLN A 27 29.69 46.38 -8.18
C GLN A 27 30.34 45.52 -9.27
N ALA A 28 30.65 44.27 -8.94
CA ALA A 28 30.95 43.28 -9.95
C ALA A 28 29.74 43.30 -10.88
N THR A 29 29.94 43.87 -12.06
CA THR A 29 28.92 43.89 -13.10
C THR A 29 28.50 42.45 -13.28
N SER A 30 27.22 42.14 -13.09
CA SER A 30 26.71 40.78 -13.23
C SER A 30 25.88 40.74 -14.51
N ARG A 31 26.03 39.66 -15.28
CA ARG A 31 25.23 39.43 -16.48
C ARG A 31 24.16 38.39 -16.18
N VAL A 32 22.96 38.59 -16.70
CA VAL A 32 21.89 37.58 -16.63
C VAL A 32 22.25 36.43 -17.57
N LEU A 33 22.09 35.20 -17.11
CA LEU A 33 22.29 33.99 -17.90
C LEU A 33 20.96 33.35 -18.26
N ILE A 34 20.77 33.07 -19.54
CA ILE A 34 19.66 32.26 -20.05
C ILE A 34 20.10 30.79 -20.01
N VAL A 35 19.51 30.00 -19.12
CA VAL A 35 19.85 28.58 -18.97
C VAL A 35 19.35 27.73 -20.13
N SER A 36 18.16 28.05 -20.65
CA SER A 36 17.61 27.49 -21.89
C SER A 36 16.71 28.54 -22.54
N PRO A 37 16.69 28.64 -23.89
CA PRO A 37 15.75 29.53 -24.59
C PRO A 37 14.28 29.20 -24.30
N LEU A 38 13.99 28.03 -23.73
CA LEU A 38 12.63 27.58 -23.40
C LEU A 38 12.03 28.24 -22.15
N VAL A 39 12.86 28.77 -21.27
CA VAL A 39 12.45 29.42 -20.01
C VAL A 39 12.89 30.88 -19.93
N GLY A 40 13.58 31.38 -20.96
CA GLY A 40 14.05 32.76 -21.00
C GLY A 40 15.02 33.16 -19.86
N GLU A 41 14.98 34.44 -19.51
CA GLU A 41 15.82 35.05 -18.46
C GLU A 41 15.32 34.78 -17.04
N THR A 42 14.01 34.54 -16.89
CA THR A 42 13.32 34.36 -15.62
C THR A 42 12.49 33.10 -15.67
N ILE A 43 12.77 32.17 -14.76
CA ILE A 43 12.04 30.92 -14.62
C ILE A 43 10.89 31.15 -13.64
N ASP A 44 9.66 31.14 -14.11
CA ASP A 44 8.50 31.37 -13.26
C ASP A 44 8.05 30.09 -12.51
N GLN A 45 7.03 30.22 -11.67
CA GLN A 45 6.45 29.10 -10.93
C GLN A 45 5.90 27.98 -11.85
N GLN A 46 5.30 28.34 -12.98
CA GLN A 46 4.73 27.38 -13.91
C GLN A 46 5.84 26.60 -14.62
N GLU A 47 6.89 27.27 -15.08
CA GLU A 47 8.05 26.68 -15.73
C GLU A 47 8.83 25.80 -14.76
N LYS A 48 9.04 26.24 -13.52
CA LYS A 48 9.63 25.39 -12.46
C LYS A 48 8.84 24.10 -12.30
N ARG A 49 7.51 24.17 -12.28
CA ARG A 49 6.63 23.01 -12.16
C ARG A 49 6.68 22.13 -13.41
N TYR A 50 6.65 22.75 -14.59
CA TYR A 50 6.62 22.09 -15.89
C TYR A 50 7.90 21.29 -16.15
N PHE A 51 9.06 21.88 -15.84
CA PHE A 51 10.39 21.28 -16.05
C PHE A 51 10.97 20.57 -14.81
N GLY A 52 10.28 20.59 -13.67
CA GLY A 52 10.74 19.91 -12.45
C GLY A 52 12.00 20.53 -11.82
N LEU A 53 12.14 21.85 -11.90
CA LEU A 53 13.38 22.54 -11.51
C LEU A 53 13.42 22.87 -10.01
N PHE A 54 14.65 23.01 -9.51
CA PHE A 54 14.96 23.46 -8.14
C PHE A 54 14.21 22.66 -7.06
N PRO A 55 14.48 21.35 -6.91
CA PRO A 55 13.72 20.48 -5.99
C PRO A 55 13.87 20.88 -4.51
N TYR A 56 14.91 21.66 -4.19
CA TYR A 56 15.16 22.22 -2.86
C TYR A 56 14.34 23.48 -2.55
N PHE A 57 13.55 23.99 -3.50
CA PHE A 57 12.56 25.03 -3.28
C PHE A 57 11.16 24.48 -3.51
N ALA A 58 10.29 24.65 -2.51
CA ALA A 58 8.90 24.25 -2.62
C ALA A 58 8.21 25.04 -3.74
N THR A 59 7.58 24.33 -4.68
CA THR A 59 6.95 24.96 -5.85
C THR A 59 5.82 25.91 -5.45
N ASN A 60 5.10 25.65 -4.36
CA ASN A 60 3.98 26.48 -3.92
C ASN A 60 4.41 27.83 -3.34
N ASP A 61 5.66 27.97 -2.91
CA ASP A 61 6.18 29.21 -2.31
C ASP A 61 7.05 30.01 -3.29
N PHE A 62 7.39 29.42 -4.44
CA PHE A 62 8.30 29.99 -5.43
C PHE A 62 7.55 30.94 -6.37
N ALA A 63 8.09 32.15 -6.57
CA ALA A 63 7.56 33.12 -7.54
C ALA A 63 8.36 33.05 -8.86
N GLU A 64 9.67 33.31 -8.79
CA GLU A 64 10.55 33.34 -9.95
C GLU A 64 12.01 33.02 -9.58
N GLY A 65 12.80 32.60 -10.56
CA GLY A 65 14.23 32.35 -10.42
C GLY A 65 15.02 32.90 -11.59
N ARG A 66 16.17 33.51 -11.32
CA ARG A 66 17.07 34.07 -12.34
C ARG A 66 18.51 33.64 -12.09
N PHE A 67 19.22 33.26 -13.14
CA PHE A 67 20.66 33.05 -13.07
C PHE A 67 21.42 34.33 -13.42
N THR A 68 22.42 34.65 -12.61
CA THR A 68 23.38 35.72 -12.87
C THR A 68 24.79 35.16 -12.84
N GLN A 69 25.69 35.79 -13.59
CA GLN A 69 27.12 35.49 -13.54
C GLN A 69 27.89 36.73 -13.19
N SER A 70 28.78 36.63 -12.20
CA SER A 70 29.69 37.72 -11.87
C SER A 70 30.72 37.93 -12.98
N LEU A 71 30.97 39.18 -13.39
CA LEU A 71 32.04 39.53 -14.35
C LEU A 71 33.41 39.73 -13.66
N SER A 72 33.54 39.35 -12.39
CA SER A 72 34.83 39.21 -11.71
C SER A 72 35.59 37.97 -12.16
N SER A 73 36.86 37.88 -11.77
CA SER A 73 37.79 36.79 -12.14
C SER A 73 37.31 35.38 -11.75
N ASP A 74 36.38 35.28 -10.80
CA ASP A 74 35.79 34.04 -10.30
C ASP A 74 34.64 33.51 -11.17
N SER A 75 34.06 34.34 -12.05
CA SER A 75 32.99 33.97 -13.00
C SER A 75 31.83 33.18 -12.38
N THR A 76 31.52 33.46 -11.11
CA THR A 76 30.58 32.69 -10.30
C THR A 76 29.15 32.80 -10.80
N ILE A 77 28.46 31.66 -10.92
CA ILE A 77 27.05 31.61 -11.33
C ILE A 77 26.18 31.53 -10.07
N THR A 78 25.18 32.39 -9.97
CA THR A 78 24.25 32.44 -8.84
C THR A 78 22.82 32.33 -9.34
N LEU A 79 22.04 31.43 -8.74
CA LEU A 79 20.59 31.41 -8.87
C LEU A 79 20.00 32.31 -7.78
N HIS A 80 19.28 33.36 -8.17
CA HIS A 80 18.45 34.16 -7.29
C HIS A 80 17.00 33.69 -7.40
N ALA A 81 16.43 33.17 -6.31
CA ALA A 81 15.04 32.71 -6.25
C ALA A 81 14.22 33.64 -5.36
N THR A 82 13.18 34.25 -5.94
CA THR A 82 12.19 35.07 -5.24
C THR A 82 11.00 34.22 -4.87
N PHE A 83 10.50 34.35 -3.64
CA PHE A 83 9.35 33.62 -3.11
C PHE A 83 8.12 34.52 -3.06
N LEU A 84 6.92 33.94 -3.03
CA LEU A 84 5.64 34.67 -3.01
C LEU A 84 5.48 35.60 -1.80
N ASN A 85 6.21 35.34 -0.72
CA ASN A 85 6.28 36.21 0.46
C ASN A 85 7.25 37.41 0.30
N GLY A 86 7.81 37.62 -0.89
CA GLY A 86 8.77 38.67 -1.20
C GLY A 86 10.21 38.40 -0.77
N THR A 87 10.50 37.30 -0.08
CA THR A 87 11.88 36.95 0.29
C THR A 87 12.67 36.46 -0.92
N THR A 88 13.98 36.71 -0.93
CA THR A 88 14.89 36.22 -1.98
C THR A 88 15.95 35.32 -1.36
N ARG A 89 16.25 34.18 -1.98
CA ARG A 89 17.38 33.32 -1.61
C ARG A 89 18.30 33.11 -2.79
N SER A 90 19.60 33.22 -2.54
CA SER A 90 20.64 33.02 -3.55
C SER A 90 21.33 31.68 -3.33
N ARG A 91 21.65 30.96 -4.40
CA ARG A 91 22.42 29.71 -4.38
C ARG A 91 23.51 29.75 -5.43
N LEU A 92 24.74 29.43 -5.03
CA LEU A 92 25.86 29.28 -5.95
C LEU A 92 25.72 28.02 -6.80
N PHE A 93 26.11 28.14 -8.07
CA PHE A 93 26.12 27.08 -9.06
C PHE A 93 27.50 26.95 -9.68
N THR A 94 27.98 25.72 -9.82
CA THR A 94 29.10 25.44 -10.72
C THR A 94 28.63 25.44 -12.17
N ALA A 95 29.55 25.61 -13.13
CA ALA A 95 29.23 25.50 -14.56
C ALA A 95 28.57 24.16 -14.91
N ALA A 96 29.02 23.06 -14.27
CA ALA A 96 28.42 21.74 -14.45
C ALA A 96 26.98 21.66 -13.92
N GLN A 97 26.70 22.27 -12.76
CA GLN A 97 25.33 22.32 -12.22
C GLN A 97 24.40 23.18 -13.09
N PHE A 98 24.91 24.28 -13.66
CA PHE A 98 24.14 25.09 -14.60
C PHE A 98 23.80 24.30 -15.87
N GLU A 99 24.76 23.53 -16.39
CA GLU A 99 24.53 22.66 -17.55
C GLU A 99 23.55 21.52 -17.25
N GLN A 100 23.58 20.95 -16.04
CA GLN A 100 22.59 19.95 -15.61
C GLN A 100 21.16 20.49 -15.61
N VAL A 101 20.96 21.76 -15.21
CA VAL A 101 19.65 22.41 -15.31
C VAL A 101 19.20 22.51 -16.77
N ARG A 102 20.10 22.92 -17.69
CA ARG A 102 19.81 22.95 -19.13
C ARG A 102 19.42 21.57 -19.66
N GLN A 103 20.20 20.54 -19.35
CA GLN A 103 19.91 19.16 -19.75
C GLN A 103 18.56 18.67 -19.23
N THR A 104 18.20 19.03 -17.99
CA THR A 104 16.90 18.69 -17.39
C THR A 104 15.74 19.31 -18.19
N ILE A 105 15.88 20.57 -18.58
CA ILE A 105 14.87 21.28 -19.40
C ILE A 105 14.72 20.60 -20.76
N GLU A 106 15.82 20.33 -21.47
CA GLU A 106 15.78 19.72 -22.81
C GLU A 106 15.26 18.28 -22.77
N GLN A 107 15.69 17.47 -21.80
CA GLN A 107 15.21 16.10 -21.65
C GLN A 107 13.71 16.08 -21.35
N ARG A 108 13.23 16.97 -20.46
CA ARG A 108 11.81 17.07 -20.15
C ARG A 108 11.00 17.57 -21.34
N ARG A 109 11.53 18.50 -22.15
CA ARG A 109 10.94 18.89 -23.44
C ARG A 109 10.84 17.70 -24.39
N GLN A 110 11.91 16.92 -24.56
CA GLN A 110 11.89 15.74 -25.43
C GLN A 110 10.86 14.71 -24.97
N GLU A 111 10.75 14.46 -23.66
CA GLU A 111 9.72 13.59 -23.10
C GLU A 111 8.30 14.09 -23.38
N LEU A 112 8.07 15.40 -23.28
CA LEU A 112 6.75 16.02 -23.45
C LEU A 112 6.36 16.21 -24.93
N THR A 113 7.35 16.37 -25.80
CA THR A 113 7.18 16.55 -27.26
C THR A 113 7.23 15.20 -27.99
N ALA A 114 7.68 14.14 -27.32
CA ALA A 114 7.63 12.79 -27.86
C ALA A 114 6.19 12.48 -28.29
N PRO A 115 5.98 11.97 -29.53
CA PRO A 115 4.64 11.70 -30.02
C PRO A 115 3.92 10.78 -29.04
N ARG A 116 2.64 11.09 -28.78
CA ARG A 116 1.72 10.21 -28.05
C ARG A 116 1.57 8.92 -28.86
N VAL A 117 2.45 7.96 -28.64
CA VAL A 117 2.37 6.67 -29.34
C VAL A 117 1.30 5.85 -28.65
N ALA A 118 0.11 5.86 -29.24
CA ALA A 118 -0.95 4.94 -28.89
C ALA A 118 -0.55 3.53 -29.37
N LEU A 119 0.27 2.83 -28.58
CA LEU A 119 0.70 1.47 -28.91
C LEU A 119 -0.47 0.47 -28.81
N PRO A 120 -0.58 -0.54 -29.70
CA PRO A 120 -1.67 -1.51 -29.67
C PRO A 120 -1.61 -2.37 -28.41
N GLY A 121 -2.74 -2.52 -27.71
CA GLY A 121 -2.84 -3.14 -26.36
C GLY A 121 -3.16 -2.16 -25.23
N GLN A 122 -3.83 -1.05 -25.58
CA GLN A 122 -3.84 0.25 -24.88
C GLN A 122 -4.38 0.23 -23.45
N TYR A 123 -3.54 0.74 -22.51
CA TYR A 123 -4.07 1.34 -21.30
C TYR A 123 -4.83 2.61 -21.69
N GLN A 124 -6.05 2.75 -21.15
CA GLN A 124 -6.97 3.83 -21.48
C GLN A 124 -6.72 5.00 -20.53
N ILE A 125 -6.34 6.15 -21.08
CA ILE A 125 -6.27 7.42 -20.34
C ILE A 125 -7.67 7.74 -19.79
N GLY A 126 -7.73 8.22 -18.55
CA GLY A 126 -8.95 8.47 -17.78
C GLY A 126 -9.55 7.23 -17.11
N ALA A 127 -8.99 6.03 -17.34
CA ALA A 127 -9.39 4.84 -16.61
C ALA A 127 -8.58 4.68 -15.32
N THR A 128 -9.21 4.14 -14.28
CA THR A 128 -8.54 3.81 -13.02
C THR A 128 -7.89 2.44 -13.11
N TYR A 129 -6.66 2.36 -12.62
CA TYR A 129 -5.87 1.14 -12.59
C TYR A 129 -5.42 0.81 -11.18
N ALA A 130 -5.36 -0.48 -10.88
CA ALA A 130 -4.54 -0.99 -9.79
C ALA A 130 -3.16 -1.33 -10.34
N VAL A 131 -2.12 -0.82 -9.68
CA VAL A 131 -0.73 -0.90 -10.11
C VAL A 131 0.09 -1.54 -9.00
N GLU A 132 0.89 -2.54 -9.35
CA GLU A 132 1.94 -3.14 -8.51
C GLU A 132 3.29 -2.92 -9.19
N LEU A 133 4.24 -2.39 -8.43
CA LEU A 133 5.60 -2.14 -8.87
C LEU A 133 6.55 -3.29 -8.50
N SER A 134 7.70 -3.34 -9.16
CA SER A 134 8.74 -4.35 -8.95
C SER A 134 9.31 -4.34 -7.52
N ASP A 135 9.26 -3.19 -6.84
CA ASP A 135 9.66 -3.02 -5.43
C ASP A 135 8.60 -3.52 -4.42
N GLY A 136 7.43 -3.97 -4.90
CA GLY A 136 6.31 -4.42 -4.08
C GLY A 136 5.33 -3.30 -3.66
N THR A 137 5.59 -2.05 -4.02
CA THR A 137 4.66 -0.94 -3.83
C THR A 137 3.40 -1.15 -4.68
N SER A 138 2.22 -0.95 -4.10
CA SER A 138 0.95 -1.02 -4.83
C SER A 138 0.07 0.20 -4.57
N PHE A 139 -0.64 0.64 -5.59
CA PHE A 139 -1.56 1.78 -5.49
C PHE A 139 -2.68 1.70 -6.51
N VAL A 140 -3.72 2.51 -6.29
CA VAL A 140 -4.80 2.73 -7.25
C VAL A 140 -4.75 4.17 -7.71
N GLY A 141 -4.76 4.37 -9.03
CA GLY A 141 -4.69 5.70 -9.62
C GLY A 141 -5.41 5.76 -10.96
N GLU A 142 -5.89 6.94 -11.31
CA GLU A 142 -6.39 7.22 -12.65
C GLU A 142 -5.21 7.50 -13.59
N LEU A 143 -5.13 6.79 -14.71
CA LEU A 143 -4.07 7.02 -15.69
C LEU A 143 -4.36 8.34 -16.43
N THR A 144 -3.51 9.34 -16.23
CA THR A 144 -3.70 10.68 -16.82
C THR A 144 -2.83 10.92 -18.04
N ASP A 145 -1.65 10.30 -18.11
CA ASP A 145 -0.76 10.40 -19.26
C ASP A 145 -0.04 9.07 -19.52
N GLN A 146 0.28 8.82 -20.79
CA GLN A 146 1.07 7.65 -21.19
C GLN A 146 2.14 8.04 -22.21
N ARG A 147 3.39 7.66 -21.93
CA ARG A 147 4.54 7.84 -22.82
C ARG A 147 5.23 6.51 -23.07
N LEU A 148 6.28 6.53 -23.90
CA LEU A 148 7.03 5.34 -24.28
C LEU A 148 7.70 4.65 -23.07
N THR A 149 8.20 5.43 -22.11
CA THR A 149 8.93 4.92 -20.94
C THR A 149 8.14 5.10 -19.64
N THR A 150 7.26 6.09 -19.55
CA THR A 150 6.57 6.48 -18.32
C THR A 150 5.04 6.38 -18.44
N LEU A 151 4.39 6.21 -17.29
CA LEU A 151 2.96 6.34 -17.08
C LEU A 151 2.73 7.34 -15.94
N GLU A 152 1.81 8.28 -16.10
CA GLU A 152 1.45 9.24 -15.05
C GLU A 152 0.06 8.92 -14.51
N PHE A 153 -0.06 8.86 -13.18
CA PHE A 153 -1.29 8.53 -12.48
C PHE A 153 -1.67 9.62 -11.49
N THR A 154 -2.95 9.97 -11.42
CA THR A 154 -3.50 10.74 -10.30
C THR A 154 -3.96 9.79 -9.21
N VAL A 155 -3.37 9.92 -8.02
CA VAL A 155 -3.74 9.15 -6.83
C VAL A 155 -4.49 10.06 -5.85
N GLN A 156 -5.73 9.72 -5.50
CA GLN A 156 -6.65 10.60 -4.73
C GLN A 156 -6.11 11.12 -3.38
N ILE A 157 -5.09 10.49 -2.79
CA ILE A 157 -4.52 10.88 -1.49
C ILE A 157 -3.10 11.46 -1.61
N VAL A 158 -2.31 10.95 -2.56
CA VAL A 158 -0.87 11.24 -2.66
C VAL A 158 -0.58 12.27 -3.76
N GLY A 159 -1.57 12.55 -4.62
CA GLY A 159 -1.40 13.42 -5.77
C GLY A 159 -0.86 12.68 -7.01
N PRO A 160 -0.35 13.41 -8.00
CA PRO A 160 0.17 12.82 -9.23
C PRO A 160 1.43 11.99 -8.95
N ARG A 161 1.53 10.83 -9.59
CA ARG A 161 2.63 9.88 -9.44
C ARG A 161 3.07 9.41 -10.82
N THR A 162 4.36 9.57 -11.11
CA THR A 162 4.99 9.04 -12.32
C THR A 162 5.60 7.68 -12.03
N VAL A 163 5.34 6.71 -12.91
CA VAL A 163 5.85 5.35 -12.83
C VAL A 163 6.62 5.02 -14.10
N GLN A 164 7.82 4.46 -13.96
CA GLN A 164 8.54 3.89 -15.09
C GLN A 164 7.89 2.56 -15.48
N ARG A 165 7.70 2.32 -16.78
CA ARG A 165 7.14 1.06 -17.29
C ARG A 165 8.03 -0.14 -16.95
N THR A 166 9.33 0.06 -16.78
CA THR A 166 10.28 -0.98 -16.33
C THR A 166 10.04 -1.42 -14.89
N ASP A 167 9.50 -0.52 -14.07
CA ASP A 167 9.19 -0.79 -12.67
C ASP A 167 7.79 -1.40 -12.51
N LEU A 168 7.05 -1.52 -13.61
CA LEU A 168 5.69 -2.03 -13.59
C LEU A 168 5.70 -3.56 -13.60
N LYS A 169 5.33 -4.14 -12.46
CA LYS A 169 5.19 -5.59 -12.31
C LYS A 169 3.81 -6.06 -12.75
N GLN A 170 2.76 -5.32 -12.37
CA GLN A 170 1.38 -5.62 -12.76
C GLN A 170 0.53 -4.36 -12.84
N MET A 171 -0.37 -4.30 -13.82
CA MET A 171 -1.35 -3.23 -13.98
C MET A 171 -2.68 -3.79 -14.47
N GLN A 172 -3.77 -3.44 -13.78
CA GLN A 172 -5.11 -3.94 -14.09
C GLN A 172 -6.12 -2.80 -14.10
N ARG A 173 -6.88 -2.69 -15.20
CA ARG A 173 -7.99 -1.75 -15.30
C ARG A 173 -9.08 -2.14 -14.31
N LEU A 174 -9.56 -1.17 -13.54
CA LEU A 174 -10.68 -1.33 -12.63
C LEU A 174 -11.98 -0.90 -13.31
N THR A 175 -13.04 -1.68 -13.12
CA THR A 175 -14.41 -1.29 -13.49
C THR A 175 -14.92 -0.18 -12.55
N PRO A 176 -15.87 0.66 -12.97
CA PRO A 176 -16.45 1.71 -12.10
C PRO A 176 -16.95 1.19 -10.75
N HIS A 177 -17.45 -0.04 -10.71
CA HIS A 177 -17.88 -0.71 -9.49
C HIS A 177 -16.69 -1.11 -8.58
N GLN A 178 -15.56 -1.55 -9.14
CA GLN A 178 -14.32 -1.82 -8.39
C GLN A 178 -13.65 -0.53 -7.89
N VAL A 179 -13.70 0.55 -8.67
CA VAL A 179 -13.20 1.88 -8.28
C VAL A 179 -13.97 2.43 -7.08
N ARG A 180 -15.30 2.29 -7.06
CA ARG A 180 -16.15 2.69 -5.91
C ARG A 180 -15.91 1.84 -4.66
N ARG A 181 -15.51 0.57 -4.80
CA ARG A 181 -15.24 -0.35 -3.68
C ARG A 181 -13.82 -0.25 -3.11
N GLY A 182 -12.87 0.30 -3.87
CA GLY A 182 -11.44 0.26 -3.54
C GLY A 182 -10.80 -1.08 -3.92
N TRP A 183 -9.48 -1.08 -4.13
CA TRP A 183 -8.69 -2.31 -4.30
C TRP A 183 -8.77 -3.14 -3.03
N ASP A 184 -9.30 -4.35 -3.15
CA ASP A 184 -9.47 -5.24 -2.02
C ASP A 184 -8.13 -5.78 -1.52
N PRO A 185 -7.65 -5.34 -0.34
CA PRO A 185 -6.95 -6.30 0.50
C PRO A 185 -7.92 -7.46 0.69
N VAL A 186 -7.55 -8.67 0.29
CA VAL A 186 -8.40 -9.83 0.50
C VAL A 186 -8.53 -10.04 2.01
N GLY A 187 -9.54 -9.41 2.62
CA GLY A 187 -9.99 -9.72 3.97
C GLY A 187 -10.26 -11.21 3.98
N ASN A 188 -9.58 -11.93 4.87
CA ASN A 188 -9.36 -13.37 4.88
C ASN A 188 -10.61 -14.21 4.50
N GLY A 189 -10.92 -14.32 3.21
CA GLY A 189 -12.13 -14.99 2.73
C GLY A 189 -12.03 -16.51 2.81
N THR A 190 -10.90 -17.02 3.27
CA THR A 190 -10.55 -18.43 3.47
C THR A 190 -10.98 -18.96 4.84
N ARG A 191 -11.35 -18.07 5.78
CA ARG A 191 -11.80 -18.40 7.14
C ARG A 191 -12.71 -17.32 7.75
N LEU A 192 -13.57 -17.74 8.67
CA LEU A 192 -14.32 -16.87 9.57
C LEU A 192 -13.44 -16.48 10.76
N LEU A 193 -13.93 -16.54 12.01
CA LEU A 193 -13.10 -16.28 13.20
C LEU A 193 -12.31 -17.55 13.54
N LEU A 194 -12.96 -18.71 13.64
CA LEU A 194 -12.33 -20.02 13.81
C LEU A 194 -12.53 -20.88 12.56
N ALA A 195 -13.76 -20.99 12.07
CA ALA A 195 -14.11 -21.94 11.02
C ALA A 195 -13.44 -21.61 9.67
N PRO A 196 -12.98 -22.62 8.90
CA PRO A 196 -12.60 -22.41 7.52
C PRO A 196 -13.85 -22.10 6.67
N THR A 197 -13.65 -21.33 5.59
CA THR A 197 -14.62 -21.27 4.50
C THR A 197 -14.25 -22.29 3.42
N ALA A 198 -15.18 -22.56 2.51
CA ALA A 198 -14.94 -23.33 1.29
C ALA A 198 -14.11 -22.55 0.24
N ARG A 199 -13.29 -21.57 0.65
CA ARG A 199 -12.33 -20.90 -0.23
C ARG A 199 -10.91 -21.29 0.18
N PRO A 200 -10.12 -21.90 -0.72
CA PRO A 200 -8.76 -22.31 -0.39
C PRO A 200 -7.80 -21.12 -0.43
N LEU A 201 -6.63 -21.30 0.19
CA LEU A 201 -5.47 -20.49 -0.18
C LEU A 201 -5.06 -20.86 -1.60
N ARG A 202 -4.58 -19.89 -2.36
CA ARG A 202 -4.14 -20.12 -3.75
C ARG A 202 -2.79 -20.82 -3.78
N ARG A 203 -2.43 -21.37 -4.93
CA ARG A 203 -1.10 -21.97 -5.11
C ARG A 203 0.01 -20.98 -4.74
N GLY A 204 0.91 -21.39 -3.84
CA GLY A 204 2.06 -20.59 -3.43
C GLY A 204 1.70 -19.43 -2.50
N GLU A 205 0.50 -19.42 -1.96
CA GLU A 205 0.05 -18.42 -0.99
C GLU A 205 0.14 -18.97 0.44
N THR A 206 0.69 -18.16 1.34
CA THR A 206 0.89 -18.50 2.74
C THR A 206 0.17 -17.49 3.64
N LEU A 207 -0.49 -18.00 4.67
CA LEU A 207 -1.11 -17.24 5.74
C LEU A 207 -0.44 -17.66 7.06
N VAL A 208 0.12 -16.70 7.78
CA VAL A 208 0.65 -16.91 9.14
C VAL A 208 -0.19 -16.10 10.10
N GLN A 209 -0.50 -16.67 11.27
CA GLN A 209 -1.44 -16.11 12.23
C GLN A 209 -0.90 -16.26 13.63
N ALA A 210 -1.12 -15.25 14.46
CA ALA A 210 -1.15 -15.38 15.90
C ALA A 210 -2.62 -15.35 16.32
N VAL A 211 -3.11 -16.44 16.90
CA VAL A 211 -4.47 -16.59 17.41
C VAL A 211 -4.40 -16.62 18.93
N GLY A 212 -5.21 -15.79 19.58
CA GLY A 212 -5.06 -15.50 21.00
C GLY A 212 -3.67 -14.93 21.31
N VAL A 213 -3.20 -15.18 22.53
CA VAL A 213 -1.84 -14.78 22.97
C VAL A 213 -0.81 -15.88 22.71
N LEU A 214 -1.27 -17.14 22.60
CA LEU A 214 -0.39 -18.31 22.72
C LEU A 214 -0.44 -19.26 21.52
N THR A 215 -1.25 -19.04 20.49
CA THR A 215 -1.32 -19.96 19.34
C THR A 215 -0.71 -19.32 18.10
N LEU A 216 0.25 -19.99 17.46
CA LEU A 216 0.79 -19.62 16.17
C LEU A 216 0.29 -20.59 15.12
N ALA A 217 -0.29 -20.09 14.03
CA ALA A 217 -0.76 -20.91 12.93
C ALA A 217 -0.10 -20.51 11.61
N ALA A 218 0.10 -21.48 10.74
CA ALA A 218 0.55 -21.27 9.38
C ALA A 218 -0.27 -22.16 8.44
N SER A 219 -0.72 -21.60 7.32
CA SER A 219 -1.41 -22.32 6.26
C SER A 219 -0.79 -21.98 4.92
N HIS A 220 -0.65 -22.98 4.05
CA HIS A 220 -0.04 -22.85 2.74
C HIS A 220 -0.89 -23.52 1.65
N GLY A 221 -1.11 -22.82 0.54
CA GLY A 221 -1.79 -23.35 -0.63
C GLY A 221 -0.84 -24.14 -1.54
N LEU A 222 -0.99 -25.46 -1.56
CA LEU A 222 -0.25 -26.36 -2.45
C LEU A 222 -0.73 -26.24 -3.90
N SER A 223 -2.01 -25.95 -4.09
CA SER A 223 -2.63 -25.66 -5.38
C SER A 223 -3.78 -24.67 -5.20
N ASP A 224 -4.44 -24.28 -6.29
CA ASP A 224 -5.64 -23.44 -6.22
C ASP A 224 -6.86 -24.15 -5.62
N LYS A 225 -6.73 -25.44 -5.26
CA LYS A 225 -7.80 -26.26 -4.67
C LYS A 225 -7.42 -26.87 -3.32
N LEU A 226 -6.13 -26.99 -3.01
CA LEU A 226 -5.63 -27.73 -1.85
C LEU A 226 -4.70 -26.84 -1.03
N SER A 227 -4.97 -26.76 0.27
CA SER A 227 -4.10 -26.11 1.25
C SER A 227 -3.91 -26.99 2.48
N ILE A 228 -2.75 -26.87 3.10
CA ILE A 228 -2.41 -27.51 4.38
C ILE A 228 -2.14 -26.45 5.42
N GLY A 229 -2.37 -26.77 6.68
CA GLY A 229 -2.11 -25.89 7.80
C GLY A 229 -1.51 -26.63 8.99
N ALA A 230 -0.81 -25.88 9.82
CA ALA A 230 -0.31 -26.32 11.11
C ALA A 230 -0.54 -25.21 12.13
N GLU A 231 -0.88 -25.59 13.36
CA GLU A 231 -1.04 -24.66 14.48
C GLU A 231 -0.20 -25.19 15.64
N PHE A 232 0.46 -24.28 16.34
CA PHE A 232 1.38 -24.55 17.43
C PHE A 232 0.99 -23.69 18.63
N ASP A 233 0.70 -24.34 19.75
CA ASP A 233 0.44 -23.66 21.01
C ASP A 233 1.75 -23.46 21.77
N ILE A 234 2.08 -22.21 22.07
CA ILE A 234 3.21 -21.79 22.89
C ILE A 234 2.92 -22.19 24.35
N PRO A 235 3.67 -23.16 24.91
CA PRO A 235 3.46 -23.57 26.28
C PRO A 235 3.93 -22.49 27.25
N VAL A 236 3.14 -22.23 28.30
CA VAL A 236 3.50 -21.31 29.39
C VAL A 236 3.41 -22.05 30.72
N GLY A 237 4.47 -21.97 31.53
CA GLY A 237 4.55 -22.63 32.85
C GLY A 237 4.82 -24.15 32.81
N ASN A 238 4.58 -24.82 33.94
CA ASN A 238 4.97 -26.23 34.17
C ASN A 238 4.11 -27.28 33.43
N ASN A 239 3.19 -26.87 32.54
CA ASN A 239 2.29 -27.76 31.78
C ASN A 239 2.88 -28.25 30.44
N PHE A 240 4.20 -28.18 30.28
CA PHE A 240 4.95 -28.45 29.05
C PHE A 240 4.68 -29.85 28.44
N THR A 241 4.32 -30.84 29.25
CA THR A 241 4.15 -32.24 28.83
C THR A 241 2.71 -32.64 28.48
N ARG A 242 1.71 -31.75 28.65
CA ARG A 242 0.29 -32.12 28.56
C ARG A 242 -0.52 -31.35 27.51
N ALA A 243 -0.01 -30.20 27.05
CA ALA A 243 -0.69 -29.36 26.07
C ALA A 243 -0.46 -29.88 24.64
N GLY A 244 -1.48 -29.72 23.80
CA GLY A 244 -1.41 -30.11 22.41
C GLY A 244 -0.54 -29.18 21.57
N LEU A 245 0.77 -29.43 21.55
CA LEU A 245 1.72 -28.52 20.94
C LEU A 245 1.57 -28.40 19.42
N LEU A 246 0.89 -29.32 18.75
CA LEU A 246 0.79 -29.31 17.29
C LEU A 246 -0.58 -29.83 16.81
N SER A 247 -1.23 -28.98 16.02
CA SER A 247 -2.39 -29.29 15.20
C SER A 247 -1.99 -29.29 13.73
N LEU A 248 -2.51 -30.22 12.95
CA LEU A 248 -2.34 -30.28 11.50
C LEU A 248 -3.70 -30.26 10.84
N SER A 249 -3.80 -29.59 9.70
CA SER A 249 -5.04 -29.54 8.94
C SER A 249 -4.82 -29.56 7.44
N GLY A 250 -5.85 -30.02 6.73
CA GLY A 250 -5.95 -30.05 5.28
C GLY A 250 -7.29 -29.46 4.86
N LYS A 251 -7.28 -28.73 3.75
CA LYS A 251 -8.49 -28.18 3.15
C LYS A 251 -8.45 -28.34 1.64
N PHE A 252 -9.49 -28.97 1.12
CA PHE A 252 -9.74 -29.08 -0.31
C PHE A 252 -11.01 -28.29 -0.65
N ALA A 253 -10.97 -27.42 -1.65
CA ALA A 253 -12.11 -26.63 -2.05
C ALA A 253 -12.10 -26.29 -3.53
N VAL A 254 -13.29 -26.23 -4.14
CA VAL A 254 -13.49 -25.96 -5.56
C VAL A 254 -14.63 -24.96 -5.78
N PRO A 255 -14.49 -24.04 -6.74
CA PRO A 255 -15.62 -23.25 -7.21
C PRO A 255 -16.55 -24.13 -8.05
N VAL A 256 -17.85 -24.09 -7.75
CA VAL A 256 -18.92 -24.79 -8.50
C VAL A 256 -19.73 -23.81 -9.35
N GLY A 257 -19.69 -22.53 -9.00
CA GLY A 257 -20.23 -21.44 -9.79
C GLY A 257 -19.50 -20.14 -9.47
N GLU A 258 -20.00 -19.02 -10.00
CA GLU A 258 -19.34 -17.71 -9.82
C GLU A 258 -19.22 -17.29 -8.35
N LYS A 259 -20.23 -17.62 -7.54
CA LYS A 259 -20.30 -17.23 -6.12
C LYS A 259 -20.28 -18.42 -5.17
N LEU A 260 -20.46 -19.64 -5.68
CA LEU A 260 -20.57 -20.84 -4.86
C LEU A 260 -19.28 -21.65 -4.89
N HIS A 261 -18.76 -21.93 -3.70
CA HIS A 261 -17.64 -22.83 -3.48
C HIS A 261 -18.06 -23.95 -2.55
N ILE A 262 -17.56 -25.16 -2.80
CA ILE A 262 -17.73 -26.30 -1.92
C ILE A 262 -16.37 -26.86 -1.56
N GLY A 263 -16.25 -27.47 -0.40
CA GLY A 263 -15.00 -28.05 0.05
C GLY A 263 -15.16 -29.01 1.20
N ALA A 264 -14.03 -29.61 1.55
CA ALA A 264 -13.85 -30.43 2.72
C ALA A 264 -12.64 -29.92 3.51
N HIS A 265 -12.73 -30.02 4.82
CA HIS A 265 -11.65 -29.71 5.74
C HIS A 265 -11.49 -30.85 6.74
N ALA A 266 -10.26 -31.21 7.06
CA ALA A 266 -9.94 -32.14 8.12
C ALA A 266 -8.81 -31.56 8.96
N GLY A 267 -8.92 -31.71 10.27
CA GLY A 267 -7.90 -31.29 11.22
C GLY A 267 -7.72 -32.34 12.30
N VAL A 268 -6.49 -32.47 12.79
CA VAL A 268 -6.15 -33.30 13.93
C VAL A 268 -5.24 -32.54 14.87
N PHE A 269 -5.40 -32.76 16.16
CA PHE A 269 -4.50 -32.23 17.18
C PHE A 269 -4.33 -33.28 18.26
N ARG A 270 -3.14 -33.34 18.85
CA ARG A 270 -2.88 -34.21 20.00
C ARG A 270 -3.09 -33.38 21.26
N ALA A 271 -3.76 -33.88 22.29
CA ALA A 271 -3.78 -33.26 23.61
C ALA A 271 -3.86 -34.36 24.68
N TYR A 272 -3.11 -34.25 25.78
CA TYR A 272 -3.10 -35.26 26.85
C TYR A 272 -2.91 -36.71 26.34
N ASP A 273 -1.96 -36.93 25.41
CA ASP A 273 -1.70 -38.20 24.72
C ASP A 273 -2.85 -38.77 23.87
N LEU A 274 -3.98 -38.06 23.79
CA LEU A 274 -5.11 -38.41 22.95
C LEU A 274 -5.06 -37.66 21.63
N LEU A 275 -5.48 -38.33 20.56
CA LEU A 275 -5.69 -37.71 19.25
C LEU A 275 -7.13 -37.24 19.16
N PHE A 276 -7.30 -35.94 18.99
CA PHE A 276 -8.54 -35.29 18.65
C PHE A 276 -8.50 -34.85 17.20
N GLY A 277 -9.66 -34.65 16.60
CA GLY A 277 -9.73 -34.11 15.27
C GLY A 277 -11.16 -33.83 14.86
N ALA A 278 -11.32 -33.39 13.63
CA ALA A 278 -12.63 -33.26 13.04
C ALA A 278 -12.53 -33.23 11.52
N VAL A 279 -13.62 -33.62 10.88
CA VAL A 279 -13.80 -33.55 9.43
C VAL A 279 -15.11 -32.86 9.13
N TYR A 280 -15.11 -31.93 8.17
CA TYR A 280 -16.30 -31.17 7.80
C TYR A 280 -16.37 -30.99 6.28
N GLY A 281 -17.58 -31.11 5.73
CA GLY A 281 -17.94 -30.52 4.44
C GLY A 281 -18.34 -29.07 4.63
N LEU A 282 -18.04 -28.22 3.66
CA LEU A 282 -18.23 -26.77 3.71
C LEU A 282 -18.85 -26.30 2.39
N GLY A 283 -19.81 -25.39 2.46
CA GLY A 283 -20.32 -24.61 1.35
C GLY A 283 -20.20 -23.12 1.66
N THR A 284 -19.61 -22.34 0.75
CA THR A 284 -19.51 -20.88 0.88
C THR A 284 -20.12 -20.21 -0.33
N TYR A 285 -21.13 -19.37 -0.09
CA TYR A 285 -21.79 -18.56 -1.10
C TYR A 285 -21.44 -17.08 -0.93
N GLY A 286 -21.13 -16.42 -2.04
CA GLY A 286 -20.96 -14.97 -2.12
C GLY A 286 -19.59 -14.54 -2.65
N THR A 287 -19.16 -13.36 -2.25
CA THR A 287 -17.90 -12.69 -2.65
C THR A 287 -16.91 -12.63 -1.49
N ALA A 288 -15.69 -12.13 -1.71
CA ALA A 288 -14.73 -11.90 -0.61
C ALA A 288 -15.29 -10.95 0.45
N ASP A 289 -16.04 -9.93 0.02
CA ASP A 289 -16.63 -8.91 0.90
C ASP A 289 -17.85 -9.38 1.66
N HIS A 290 -18.70 -10.17 1.01
CA HIS A 290 -19.96 -10.62 1.56
C HIS A 290 -20.09 -12.11 1.29
N ASN A 291 -19.97 -12.91 2.32
CA ASN A 291 -20.11 -14.35 2.20
C ASN A 291 -20.88 -14.94 3.36
N LEU A 292 -21.54 -16.05 3.04
CA LEU A 292 -22.17 -16.96 3.97
C LEU A 292 -21.51 -18.32 3.78
N THR A 293 -21.20 -18.99 4.87
CA THR A 293 -20.62 -20.32 4.92
C THR A 293 -21.50 -21.20 5.81
N ALA A 294 -21.80 -22.39 5.33
CA ALA A 294 -22.38 -23.46 6.12
C ALA A 294 -21.49 -24.70 6.02
N GLY A 295 -21.37 -25.46 7.09
CA GLY A 295 -20.58 -26.68 7.12
C GLY A 295 -21.20 -27.73 8.04
N LEU A 296 -20.98 -28.99 7.71
CA LEU A 296 -21.45 -30.13 8.49
C LEU A 296 -20.29 -31.08 8.67
N GLY A 297 -20.07 -31.53 9.90
CA GLY A 297 -18.98 -32.47 10.15
C GLY A 297 -19.07 -33.19 11.47
N TYR A 298 -18.05 -33.99 11.74
CA TYR A 298 -17.99 -34.88 12.87
C TYR A 298 -16.65 -34.69 13.59
N GLY A 299 -16.72 -34.53 14.91
CA GLY A 299 -15.55 -34.59 15.77
C GLY A 299 -15.02 -36.01 15.89
N TYR A 300 -13.72 -36.15 16.07
CA TYR A 300 -13.02 -37.40 16.33
C TYR A 300 -12.31 -37.30 17.68
N ALA A 301 -12.57 -38.26 18.55
CA ALA A 301 -11.94 -38.37 19.87
C ALA A 301 -12.01 -39.82 20.35
N PHE A 302 -11.09 -40.25 21.22
CA PHE A 302 -11.12 -41.60 21.81
C PHE A 302 -11.23 -42.73 20.77
N ARG A 303 -10.53 -42.58 19.63
CA ARG A 303 -10.52 -43.54 18.50
C ARG A 303 -11.88 -43.75 17.81
N ARG A 304 -12.82 -42.80 17.96
CA ARG A 304 -14.14 -42.84 17.32
C ARG A 304 -14.57 -41.46 16.85
N PHE A 305 -15.43 -41.43 15.84
CA PHE A 305 -16.17 -40.21 15.50
C PHE A 305 -17.33 -40.02 16.47
N SER A 306 -17.74 -38.77 16.67
CA SER A 306 -18.96 -38.41 17.39
C SER A 306 -20.18 -38.95 16.64
N ASP A 307 -21.18 -39.44 17.38
CA ASP A 307 -22.48 -39.82 16.79
C ASP A 307 -23.33 -38.59 16.46
N ILE A 308 -23.03 -37.45 17.10
CA ILE A 308 -23.73 -36.19 16.90
C ILE A 308 -22.89 -35.31 15.95
N PRO A 309 -23.44 -34.90 14.79
CA PRO A 309 -22.76 -33.98 13.89
C PRO A 309 -22.72 -32.56 14.46
N THR A 310 -21.70 -31.80 14.05
CA THR A 310 -21.57 -30.37 14.28
C THR A 310 -21.95 -29.62 13.01
N LEU A 311 -22.95 -28.75 13.12
CA LEU A 311 -23.31 -27.78 12.08
C LEU A 311 -22.61 -26.46 12.38
N VAL A 312 -21.95 -25.90 11.37
CA VAL A 312 -21.31 -24.59 11.43
C VAL A 312 -22.02 -23.68 10.47
N ILE A 313 -22.47 -22.51 10.92
CA ILE A 313 -23.04 -21.47 10.08
C ILE A 313 -22.35 -20.17 10.42
N GLY A 314 -21.91 -19.42 9.42
CA GLY A 314 -21.34 -18.12 9.68
C GLY A 314 -21.13 -17.31 8.41
N GLY A 315 -20.83 -16.04 8.56
CA GLY A 315 -20.66 -15.14 7.44
C GLY A 315 -19.77 -13.97 7.79
N ALA A 316 -19.29 -13.31 6.75
CA ALA A 316 -18.54 -12.08 6.84
C ALA A 316 -19.14 -11.05 5.89
N THR A 317 -19.28 -9.81 6.36
CA THR A 317 -19.78 -8.69 5.58
C THR A 317 -18.87 -7.47 5.75
N ARG A 318 -18.33 -6.94 4.65
CA ARG A 318 -17.53 -5.72 4.67
C ARG A 318 -18.44 -4.51 4.81
N VAL A 319 -18.25 -3.76 5.90
CA VAL A 319 -19.05 -2.57 6.22
C VAL A 319 -18.31 -1.26 5.94
N LEU A 320 -16.96 -1.28 5.97
CA LEU A 320 -16.10 -0.16 5.56
C LEU A 320 -14.95 -0.68 4.71
N ARG A 321 -14.23 0.21 4.04
CA ARG A 321 -13.07 -0.13 3.18
C ARG A 321 -12.12 -1.18 3.79
N ARG A 322 -11.89 -1.09 5.10
CA ARG A 322 -10.99 -1.98 5.85
C ARG A 322 -11.69 -2.78 6.93
N LEU A 323 -12.98 -2.58 7.20
CA LEU A 323 -13.68 -3.21 8.33
C LEU A 323 -14.72 -4.19 7.83
N SER A 324 -14.67 -5.42 8.34
CA SER A 324 -15.70 -6.45 8.14
C SER A 324 -16.29 -6.87 9.48
N LEU A 325 -17.59 -7.11 9.51
CA LEU A 325 -18.26 -7.79 10.60
C LEU A 325 -18.31 -9.28 10.28
N ILE A 326 -18.08 -10.12 11.28
CA ILE A 326 -18.02 -11.58 11.14
C ILE A 326 -18.88 -12.19 12.23
N ASN A 327 -19.65 -13.21 11.85
CA ASN A 327 -20.37 -14.06 12.77
C ASN A 327 -20.13 -15.53 12.40
N GLU A 328 -20.04 -16.39 13.40
CA GLU A 328 -20.04 -17.85 13.23
C GLU A 328 -20.76 -18.50 14.41
N THR A 329 -21.38 -19.64 14.17
CA THR A 329 -22.14 -20.41 15.16
C THR A 329 -21.93 -21.89 14.90
N TYR A 330 -21.57 -22.60 15.96
CA TYR A 330 -21.43 -24.04 16.02
C TYR A 330 -22.63 -24.61 16.76
N ILE A 331 -23.26 -25.62 16.17
CA ILE A 331 -24.49 -26.25 16.67
C ILE A 331 -24.21 -27.74 16.80
N VAL A 332 -24.32 -28.26 18.02
CA VAL A 332 -24.10 -29.68 18.34
C VAL A 332 -25.26 -30.16 19.22
N GLY A 333 -26.14 -30.98 18.65
CA GLY A 333 -27.39 -31.35 19.31
C GLY A 333 -28.23 -30.12 19.65
N SER A 334 -28.50 -29.88 20.95
CA SER A 334 -29.22 -28.71 21.44
C SER A 334 -28.33 -27.53 21.82
N THR A 335 -27.00 -27.66 21.73
CA THR A 335 -26.04 -26.65 22.19
C THR A 335 -25.59 -25.76 21.05
N PHE A 336 -25.59 -24.44 21.26
CA PHE A 336 -25.03 -23.44 20.35
C PHE A 336 -23.87 -22.71 21.01
N LEU A 337 -22.77 -22.59 20.28
CA LEU A 337 -21.63 -21.76 20.61
C LEU A 337 -21.37 -20.83 19.44
N GLY A 338 -21.56 -19.54 19.64
CA GLY A 338 -21.34 -18.56 18.59
C GLY A 338 -20.22 -17.59 18.90
N LEU A 339 -19.68 -17.01 17.84
CA LEU A 339 -18.73 -15.92 17.89
C LEU A 339 -19.24 -14.79 17.00
N PHE A 340 -19.18 -13.57 17.50
CA PHE A 340 -19.44 -12.36 16.73
C PHE A 340 -18.27 -11.40 16.91
N GLY A 341 -17.85 -10.76 15.83
CA GLY A 341 -16.66 -9.94 15.86
C GLY A 341 -16.48 -9.04 14.66
N ALA A 342 -15.32 -8.39 14.65
CA ALA A 342 -14.91 -7.52 13.58
C ALA A 342 -13.48 -7.85 13.13
N ARG A 343 -13.22 -7.64 11.84
CA ARG A 343 -11.91 -7.79 11.22
C ARG A 343 -11.50 -6.52 10.51
N VAL A 344 -10.33 -6.00 10.85
CA VAL A 344 -9.67 -4.91 10.13
C VAL A 344 -8.65 -5.51 9.16
N ALA A 345 -8.73 -5.16 7.88
CA ALA A 345 -7.85 -5.69 6.84
C ALA A 345 -7.07 -4.60 6.10
N ALA A 346 -5.81 -4.93 5.81
CA ALA A 346 -4.86 -4.23 4.95
C ALA A 346 -4.30 -5.25 3.92
N PRO A 347 -3.57 -4.82 2.87
CA PRO A 347 -3.23 -5.69 1.72
C PRO A 347 -2.65 -7.06 2.06
N ARG A 348 -1.85 -7.12 3.13
CA ARG A 348 -1.23 -8.36 3.61
C ARG A 348 -1.46 -8.64 5.08
N LEU A 349 -2.10 -7.73 5.81
CA LEU A 349 -2.24 -7.83 7.26
C LEU A 349 -3.72 -7.74 7.63
N SER A 350 -4.19 -8.57 8.54
CA SER A 350 -5.51 -8.40 9.14
C SER A 350 -5.48 -8.67 10.64
N GLY A 351 -6.29 -7.92 11.38
CA GLY A 351 -6.54 -8.16 12.80
C GLY A 351 -8.02 -8.47 13.01
N SER A 352 -8.34 -9.44 13.87
CA SER A 352 -9.72 -9.79 14.23
C SER A 352 -9.91 -9.76 15.74
N LEU A 353 -11.08 -9.30 16.18
CA LEU A 353 -11.55 -9.39 17.55
C LEU A 353 -12.93 -10.04 17.55
N GLY A 354 -13.16 -11.00 18.44
CA GLY A 354 -14.43 -11.71 18.57
C GLY A 354 -14.85 -11.92 20.02
N LEU A 355 -16.17 -11.89 20.21
CA LEU A 355 -16.88 -12.19 21.45
C LEU A 355 -17.59 -13.53 21.28
N VAL A 356 -17.51 -14.38 22.29
CA VAL A 356 -18.28 -15.62 22.36
C VAL A 356 -19.69 -15.34 22.91
N TYR A 357 -20.67 -16.12 22.46
CA TYR A 357 -22.01 -16.21 23.04
C TYR A 357 -22.51 -17.67 23.04
N THR A 358 -23.42 -17.98 23.95
CA THR A 358 -23.99 -19.32 24.20
C THR A 358 -25.51 -19.24 24.34
N ASN A 359 -26.20 -20.39 24.36
CA ASN A 359 -27.67 -20.51 24.44
C ASN A 359 -28.35 -19.67 25.52
N ASP A 360 -27.68 -19.47 26.63
CA ASP A 360 -28.14 -18.80 27.84
C ASP A 360 -27.73 -17.32 27.90
N ASN A 361 -27.07 -16.79 26.86
CA ASN A 361 -26.48 -15.45 26.82
C ASN A 361 -25.60 -15.11 28.05
N SER A 362 -25.12 -16.12 28.78
CA SER A 362 -24.58 -15.95 30.14
C SER A 362 -23.11 -15.51 30.15
N THR A 363 -22.41 -15.61 29.02
CA THR A 363 -20.99 -15.27 28.92
C THR A 363 -20.70 -14.49 27.66
N VAL A 364 -20.44 -13.17 27.81
CA VAL A 364 -19.83 -12.33 26.77
C VAL A 364 -18.42 -11.98 27.25
N ALA A 365 -17.43 -12.70 26.75
CA ALA A 365 -16.02 -12.43 27.02
C ALA A 365 -15.28 -12.13 25.71
N PRO A 366 -14.25 -11.26 25.72
CA PRO A 366 -13.28 -11.23 24.64
C PRO A 366 -12.64 -12.61 24.54
N ALA A 367 -13.04 -13.34 23.51
CA ALA A 367 -12.74 -14.76 23.38
C ALA A 367 -11.85 -15.05 22.18
N PHE A 368 -11.70 -14.08 21.28
CA PHE A 368 -10.92 -14.25 20.08
C PHE A 368 -10.14 -12.99 19.74
N LEU A 369 -8.83 -13.11 19.66
CA LEU A 369 -7.93 -12.10 19.11
C LEU A 369 -7.09 -12.78 18.03
N GLU A 370 -6.91 -12.13 16.89
CA GLU A 370 -6.09 -12.66 15.82
C GLU A 370 -5.31 -11.53 15.16
N VAL A 371 -4.05 -11.81 14.85
CA VAL A 371 -3.29 -11.06 13.85
C VAL A 371 -2.82 -12.03 12.78
N ALA A 372 -3.06 -11.72 11.51
CA ALA A 372 -2.75 -12.58 10.39
C ALA A 372 -1.99 -11.81 9.31
N TYR A 373 -0.95 -12.43 8.76
CA TYR A 373 -0.13 -11.91 7.68
C TYR A 373 -0.12 -12.88 6.49
N ARG A 374 -0.37 -12.35 5.29
CA ARG A 374 -0.44 -13.12 4.04
C ARG A 374 0.66 -12.70 3.06
N PHE A 375 1.35 -13.68 2.48
CA PHE A 375 2.42 -13.48 1.51
C PHE A 375 2.45 -14.62 0.47
N GLY A 376 3.30 -14.48 -0.56
CA GLY A 376 3.38 -15.42 -1.67
C GLY A 376 2.70 -14.93 -2.95
N GLN A 377 2.35 -15.84 -3.87
CA GLN A 377 1.72 -15.50 -5.15
C GLN A 377 0.25 -15.07 -4.96
N ILE A 378 0.03 -13.81 -4.60
CA ILE A 378 -1.29 -13.21 -4.55
C ILE A 378 -1.71 -12.88 -5.99
N LYS A 379 -2.31 -13.83 -6.71
CA LYS A 379 -2.81 -13.57 -8.07
C LYS A 379 -4.00 -12.61 -7.99
N SER A 380 -3.81 -11.35 -8.39
CA SER A 380 -4.94 -10.50 -8.78
C SER A 380 -5.60 -11.12 -10.00
N THR A 381 -6.92 -11.27 -9.95
CA THR A 381 -7.77 -12.00 -10.88
C THR A 381 -7.41 -11.71 -12.35
N ARG A 382 -6.76 -12.68 -13.01
CA ARG A 382 -6.72 -12.74 -14.49
C ARG A 382 -8.13 -12.99 -14.97
N SER A 383 -8.62 -12.15 -15.87
CA SER A 383 -9.80 -12.42 -16.68
C SER A 383 -9.63 -13.75 -17.41
N ILE A 384 -10.71 -14.53 -17.39
CA ILE A 384 -10.88 -15.75 -18.17
C ILE A 384 -10.63 -15.38 -19.65
N PRO A 385 -9.79 -16.11 -20.41
CA PRO A 385 -9.68 -15.88 -21.84
C PRO A 385 -11.03 -16.23 -22.47
N ILE A 386 -11.66 -15.24 -23.10
CA ILE A 386 -12.77 -15.45 -24.01
C ILE A 386 -12.23 -16.37 -25.11
N ARG A 387 -12.75 -17.60 -25.16
CA ARG A 387 -12.55 -18.49 -26.32
C ARG A 387 -13.12 -17.74 -27.52
N SER A 388 -12.25 -17.31 -28.42
CA SER A 388 -12.65 -16.84 -29.74
C SER A 388 -13.38 -17.99 -30.43
N GLY A 389 -14.59 -17.68 -30.91
CA GLY A 389 -15.40 -18.62 -31.67
C GLY A 389 -14.63 -19.11 -32.91
N ARG A 390 -14.64 -20.41 -33.12
CA ARG A 390 -14.43 -20.97 -34.46
C ARG A 390 -15.55 -20.46 -35.35
N SER A 391 -15.21 -19.67 -36.35
CA SER A 391 -16.07 -19.49 -37.52
C SER A 391 -16.14 -20.84 -38.23
N LEU A 392 -17.34 -21.38 -38.35
CA LEU A 392 -17.64 -22.42 -39.33
C LEU A 392 -17.70 -21.72 -40.70
N HIS A 393 -16.75 -22.06 -41.56
CA HIS A 393 -16.94 -22.08 -43.00
C HIS A 393 -16.90 -23.53 -43.43
#